data_AF-L7U0W0-F1
#
_entry.id   AF-L7U0W0-F1
#
_cell.length_a   1.000
_cell.length_b   1.000
_cell.length_c   1.000
_cell.angle_alpha   90.00
_cell.angle_beta   90.00
_cell.angle_gamma   90.00
#
_symmetry.space_group_name_H-M   'P 1'
#
loop_
_entity.id
_entity.type
_entity.pdbx_description
1 polymer ?
#
loop_
_entity_poly.entity_id
_entity_poly.type
_entity_poly.pdbx_seq_one_letter_code
_entity_poly.pdbx_strand_id
1 'polypeptide(L)'
;MTMTTTRTRWRRVALSGWLVLALCGGVAVARALASEVRTPSRRLSTEERLVLGRAAAQAEPHWRRRSLHSFPGDSWSQDDDFGASERGWVMQEARRRDVPVTEVFDAIDTELRASGPVLPPRKAHASPCKPRPFYD
;
A
#
# COMPACT_ATOMS: atom_id res chain seq x y z
N MET A 1 9.16 -23.61 54.21
CA MET A 1 7.86 -23.68 53.49
C MET A 1 7.68 -22.60 52.40
N THR A 2 8.74 -21.97 51.91
CA THR A 2 8.67 -20.84 50.94
C THR A 2 8.91 -21.23 49.47
N MET A 3 9.55 -22.39 49.21
CA MET A 3 9.89 -22.85 47.85
C MET A 3 8.70 -23.35 47.01
N THR A 4 7.65 -23.85 47.65
CA THR A 4 6.47 -24.39 46.94
C THR A 4 5.59 -23.28 46.37
N THR A 5 5.44 -22.17 47.07
CA THR A 5 4.66 -21.00 46.66
C THR A 5 5.22 -20.30 45.41
N THR A 6 6.55 -20.18 45.30
CA THR A 6 7.21 -19.61 44.11
C THR A 6 7.00 -20.49 42.89
N ARG A 7 7.16 -21.81 43.01
CA ARG A 7 6.99 -22.76 41.89
C ARG A 7 5.57 -22.74 41.31
N THR A 8 4.56 -22.63 42.17
CA THR A 8 3.14 -22.53 41.77
C THR A 8 2.85 -21.21 41.06
N ARG A 9 3.44 -20.09 41.53
CA ARG A 9 3.31 -18.78 40.87
C ARG A 9 3.92 -18.76 39.47
N TRP A 10 5.12 -19.33 39.29
CA TRP A 10 5.77 -19.46 37.98
C TRP A 10 4.99 -20.33 37.00
N ARG A 11 4.42 -21.45 37.48
CA ARG A 11 3.52 -22.29 36.68
C ARG A 11 2.29 -21.54 36.19
N ARG A 12 1.66 -20.72 37.03
CA ARG A 12 0.50 -19.90 36.65
C ARG A 12 0.87 -18.86 35.60
N VAL A 13 1.99 -18.16 35.78
CA VAL A 13 2.50 -17.17 34.80
C VAL A 13 2.78 -17.86 33.45
N ALA A 14 3.42 -19.02 33.46
CA ALA A 14 3.68 -19.79 32.25
C ALA A 14 2.37 -20.22 31.55
N LEU A 15 1.40 -20.74 32.31
CA LEU A 15 0.08 -21.12 31.78
C LEU A 15 -0.67 -19.93 31.18
N SER A 16 -0.66 -18.78 31.86
CA SER A 16 -1.24 -17.54 31.33
C SER A 16 -0.55 -17.10 30.04
N GLY A 17 0.78 -17.18 29.98
CA GLY A 17 1.54 -16.87 28.77
C GLY A 17 1.18 -17.78 27.59
N TRP A 18 1.08 -19.10 27.83
CA TRP A 18 0.65 -20.06 26.82
C TRP A 18 -0.78 -19.84 26.36
N LEU A 19 -1.69 -19.49 27.28
CA LEU A 19 -3.08 -19.17 26.93
C LEU A 19 -3.18 -17.92 26.06
N VAL A 20 -2.43 -16.86 26.40
CA VAL A 20 -2.39 -15.64 25.58
C VAL A 20 -1.82 -15.94 24.20
N LEU A 21 -0.74 -16.72 24.11
CA LEU A 21 -0.16 -17.11 22.83
C LEU A 21 -1.15 -17.93 21.98
N ALA A 22 -1.82 -18.91 22.59
CA ALA A 22 -2.82 -19.73 21.93
C ALA A 22 -4.02 -18.90 21.44
N LEU A 23 -4.46 -17.93 22.23
CA LEU A 23 -5.53 -16.99 21.86
C LEU A 23 -5.11 -16.13 20.66
N CYS A 24 -3.94 -15.50 20.71
CA CYS A 24 -3.41 -14.71 19.60
C CYS A 24 -3.26 -15.54 18.32
N GLY A 25 -2.71 -16.75 18.44
CA GLY A 25 -2.60 -17.69 17.32
C GLY A 25 -3.97 -18.08 16.75
N GLY A 26 -4.93 -18.40 17.61
CA GLY A 26 -6.30 -18.71 17.20
C GLY A 26 -6.98 -17.55 16.46
N VAL A 27 -6.82 -16.32 16.95
CA VAL A 27 -7.35 -15.12 16.26
C VAL A 27 -6.69 -14.93 14.89
N ALA A 28 -5.36 -15.08 14.80
CA ALA A 28 -4.64 -14.95 13.54
C ALA A 28 -5.11 -15.99 12.50
N VAL A 29 -5.26 -17.24 12.91
CA VAL A 29 -5.78 -18.33 12.05
C VAL A 29 -7.22 -18.05 11.63
N ALA A 30 -8.09 -17.66 12.57
CA ALA A 30 -9.47 -17.32 12.25
C ALA A 30 -9.57 -16.17 11.24
N ARG A 31 -8.74 -15.13 11.40
CA ARG A 31 -8.65 -14.01 10.45
C ARG A 31 -8.14 -14.43 9.08
N ALA A 32 -7.16 -15.34 9.04
CA ALA A 32 -6.64 -15.89 7.77
C ALA A 32 -7.70 -16.73 7.05
N LEU A 33 -8.40 -17.62 7.75
CA LEU A 33 -9.46 -18.46 7.18
C LEU A 33 -10.67 -17.64 6.72
N ALA A 34 -11.02 -16.59 7.46
CA ALA A 34 -12.10 -15.67 7.08
C ALA A 34 -11.66 -14.62 6.04
N SER A 35 -10.39 -14.59 5.65
CA SER A 35 -9.94 -13.66 4.62
C SER A 35 -10.35 -14.17 3.25
N GLU A 36 -11.33 -13.52 2.65
CA GLU A 36 -11.61 -13.70 1.23
C GLU A 36 -10.54 -12.95 0.43
N VAL A 37 -9.67 -13.70 -0.25
CA VAL A 37 -8.84 -13.13 -1.32
C VAL A 37 -9.79 -12.82 -2.46
N ARG A 38 -10.30 -11.58 -2.48
CA ARG A 38 -11.17 -11.12 -3.56
C ARG A 38 -10.39 -11.12 -4.86
N THR A 39 -10.61 -12.14 -5.68
CA THR A 39 -10.12 -12.17 -7.05
C THR A 39 -10.93 -11.12 -7.84
N PRO A 40 -10.27 -10.13 -8.46
CA PRO A 40 -10.97 -9.14 -9.28
C PRO A 40 -11.80 -9.84 -10.36
N SER A 41 -13.06 -9.47 -10.49
CA SER A 41 -14.00 -10.14 -11.38
C SER A 41 -13.90 -9.67 -12.83
N ARG A 42 -13.29 -8.50 -13.09
CA ARG A 42 -13.23 -7.93 -14.44
C ARG A 42 -11.89 -7.28 -14.79
N ARG A 43 -11.76 -6.95 -16.07
CA ARG A 43 -10.65 -6.17 -16.67
C ARG A 43 -11.17 -4.80 -17.12
N LEU A 44 -10.28 -3.83 -17.26
CA LEU A 44 -10.64 -2.51 -17.80
C LEU A 44 -10.74 -2.59 -19.34
N SER A 45 -11.75 -1.94 -19.91
CA SER A 45 -11.78 -1.67 -21.35
C SER A 45 -10.73 -0.61 -21.73
N THR A 46 -10.39 -0.50 -23.02
CA THR A 46 -9.46 0.52 -23.51
C THR A 46 -9.93 1.94 -23.16
N GLU A 47 -11.22 2.22 -23.29
CA GLU A 47 -11.79 3.52 -22.94
C GLU A 47 -11.71 3.80 -21.44
N GLU A 48 -12.03 2.81 -20.61
CA GLU A 48 -11.92 2.93 -19.15
C GLU A 48 -10.49 3.17 -18.70
N ARG A 49 -9.50 2.51 -19.33
CA ARG A 49 -8.07 2.77 -19.04
C ARG A 49 -7.69 4.22 -19.33
N LEU A 50 -8.13 4.76 -20.46
CA LEU A 50 -7.84 6.16 -20.82
C LEU A 50 -8.47 7.14 -19.83
N VAL A 51 -9.73 6.90 -19.46
CA VAL A 51 -10.43 7.74 -18.46
C VAL A 51 -9.73 7.67 -17.11
N LEU A 52 -9.34 6.47 -16.69
CA LEU A 52 -8.67 6.24 -15.40
C LEU A 52 -7.28 6.88 -15.36
N GLY A 53 -6.49 6.75 -16.42
CA GLY A 53 -5.19 7.39 -16.55
C GLY A 53 -5.32 8.92 -16.46
N ARG A 54 -6.27 9.52 -17.18
CA ARG A 54 -6.54 10.98 -17.08
C ARG A 54 -6.98 11.41 -15.69
N ALA A 55 -7.78 10.61 -15.01
CA ALA A 55 -8.20 10.89 -13.63
C ALA A 55 -7.01 10.89 -12.67
N ALA A 56 -6.06 9.97 -12.85
CA ALA A 56 -4.82 9.96 -12.07
C ALA A 56 -3.97 11.21 -12.35
N ALA A 57 -3.79 11.57 -13.63
CA ALA A 57 -3.06 12.77 -14.02
C ALA A 57 -3.67 14.06 -13.44
N GLN A 58 -5.00 14.14 -13.34
CA GLN A 58 -5.68 15.27 -12.69
C GLN A 58 -5.48 15.31 -11.17
N ALA A 59 -5.33 14.16 -10.52
CA ALA A 59 -5.12 14.06 -9.08
C ALA A 59 -3.65 14.30 -8.68
N GLU A 60 -2.70 14.01 -9.57
CA GLU A 60 -1.26 14.12 -9.33
C GLU A 60 -0.81 15.48 -8.77
N PRO A 61 -1.21 16.65 -9.33
CA PRO A 61 -0.79 17.95 -8.80
C PRO A 61 -1.21 18.18 -7.35
N HIS A 62 -2.36 17.64 -6.94
CA HIS A 62 -2.81 17.74 -5.56
C HIS A 62 -1.90 16.91 -4.64
N TRP A 63 -1.55 15.68 -5.02
CA TRP A 63 -0.63 14.85 -4.24
C TRP A 63 0.74 15.51 -4.11
N ARG A 64 1.30 16.02 -5.21
CA ARG A 64 2.59 16.74 -5.18
C ARG A 64 2.57 17.96 -4.28
N ARG A 65 1.53 18.80 -4.37
CA ARG A 65 1.38 19.98 -3.48
C ARG A 65 1.29 19.57 -2.01
N ARG A 66 0.55 18.50 -1.70
CA ARG A 66 0.43 18.00 -0.33
C ARG A 66 1.79 17.53 0.18
N SER A 67 2.53 16.75 -0.61
CA SER A 67 3.85 16.24 -0.23
C SER A 67 4.85 17.37 0.01
N LEU A 68 4.86 18.39 -0.86
CA LEU A 68 5.65 19.62 -0.69
C LEU A 68 5.34 20.35 0.63
N HIS A 69 4.07 20.40 1.01
CA HIS A 69 3.64 21.04 2.26
C HIS A 69 3.99 20.19 3.49
N SER A 70 3.84 18.87 3.42
CA SER A 70 4.14 17.95 4.53
C SER A 70 5.63 17.86 4.82
N PHE A 71 6.48 17.96 3.79
CA PHE A 71 7.92 17.74 3.89
C PHE A 71 8.71 18.86 3.18
N PRO A 72 8.65 20.11 3.68
CA PRO A 72 9.29 21.24 3.01
C PRO A 72 10.81 21.09 2.98
N GLY A 73 11.40 21.16 1.78
CA GLY A 73 12.85 21.07 1.58
C GLY A 73 13.46 19.67 1.67
N ASP A 74 12.69 18.65 2.05
CA ASP A 74 13.11 17.25 2.04
C ASP A 74 12.53 16.52 0.82
N SER A 75 13.30 16.49 -0.27
CA SER A 75 12.87 15.86 -1.51
C SER A 75 12.65 14.35 -1.39
N TRP A 76 13.38 13.67 -0.51
CA TRP A 76 13.21 12.23 -0.30
C TRP A 76 11.82 11.95 0.28
N SER A 77 11.48 12.62 1.37
CA SER A 77 10.20 12.38 2.05
C SER A 77 9.01 12.86 1.22
N GLN A 78 9.20 13.89 0.38
CA GLN A 78 8.18 14.31 -0.60
C GLN A 78 7.83 13.20 -1.60
N ASP A 79 8.83 12.54 -2.17
CA ASP A 79 8.62 11.45 -3.12
C ASP A 79 7.94 10.23 -2.47
N ASP A 80 8.35 9.90 -1.25
CA ASP A 80 7.77 8.77 -0.50
C ASP A 80 6.29 9.03 -0.16
N ASP A 81 5.96 10.25 0.28
CA ASP A 81 4.57 10.67 0.55
C ASP A 81 3.73 10.71 -0.72
N PHE A 82 4.31 11.19 -1.83
CA PHE A 82 3.67 11.14 -3.13
C PHE A 82 3.35 9.70 -3.54
N GLY A 83 4.33 8.79 -3.44
CA GLY A 83 4.17 7.38 -3.76
C GLY A 83 3.12 6.70 -2.87
N ALA A 84 3.06 7.05 -1.58
CA ALA A 84 2.03 6.57 -0.67
C ALA A 84 0.63 7.05 -1.07
N SER A 85 0.51 8.31 -1.49
CA SER A 85 -0.72 8.93 -1.98
C SER A 85 -1.25 8.25 -3.24
N GLU A 86 -0.37 8.06 -4.22
CA GLU A 86 -0.68 7.39 -5.48
C GLU A 86 -1.12 5.94 -5.23
N ARG A 87 -0.35 5.18 -4.43
CA ARG A 87 -0.69 3.80 -4.08
C ARG A 87 -2.05 3.72 -3.37
N GLY A 88 -2.32 4.64 -2.45
CA GLY A 88 -3.61 4.70 -1.76
C GLY A 88 -4.77 4.90 -2.72
N TRP A 89 -4.63 5.84 -3.65
CA TRP A 89 -5.62 6.09 -4.70
C TRP A 89 -5.80 4.86 -5.61
N VAL A 90 -4.72 4.28 -6.11
CA VAL A 90 -4.76 3.07 -6.96
C VAL A 90 -5.50 1.92 -6.30
N MET A 91 -5.21 1.65 -5.02
CA MET A 91 -5.87 0.60 -4.25
C MET A 91 -7.37 0.87 -4.09
N GLN A 92 -7.76 2.12 -3.90
CA GLN A 92 -9.16 2.52 -3.81
C GLN A 92 -9.89 2.36 -5.15
N GLU A 93 -9.28 2.80 -6.24
CA GLU A 93 -9.85 2.72 -7.59
C GLU A 93 -10.01 1.28 -8.06
N ALA A 94 -9.01 0.43 -7.79
CA ALA A 94 -9.04 -0.99 -8.08
C ALA A 94 -10.19 -1.69 -7.35
N ARG A 95 -10.35 -1.42 -6.04
CA ARG A 95 -11.48 -1.94 -5.25
C ARG A 95 -12.82 -1.43 -5.76
N ARG A 96 -12.94 -0.12 -6.06
CA ARG A 96 -14.19 0.49 -6.54
C ARG A 96 -14.65 -0.12 -7.86
N ARG A 97 -13.72 -0.44 -8.75
CA ARG A 97 -14.02 -1.00 -10.09
C ARG A 97 -13.98 -2.51 -10.16
N ASP A 98 -13.59 -3.18 -9.08
CA ASP A 98 -13.38 -4.63 -9.04
C ASP A 98 -12.40 -5.15 -10.11
N VAL A 99 -11.31 -4.40 -10.30
CA VAL A 99 -10.24 -4.71 -11.26
C VAL A 99 -8.91 -4.98 -10.55
N PRO A 100 -7.98 -5.73 -11.17
CA PRO A 100 -6.63 -5.88 -10.65
C PRO A 100 -5.96 -4.52 -10.44
N VAL A 101 -5.22 -4.39 -9.33
CA VAL A 101 -4.38 -3.22 -9.04
C VAL A 101 -3.41 -2.93 -10.19
N THR A 102 -2.91 -3.98 -10.85
CA THR A 102 -2.02 -3.86 -12.02
C THR A 102 -2.68 -3.15 -13.19
N GLU A 103 -3.98 -3.37 -13.48
CA GLU A 103 -4.69 -2.66 -14.56
C GLU A 103 -4.77 -1.16 -14.31
N VAL A 104 -4.89 -0.75 -13.05
CA VAL A 104 -4.90 0.66 -12.67
C VAL A 104 -3.51 1.28 -12.87
N PHE A 105 -2.45 0.59 -12.44
CA PHE A 105 -1.09 1.04 -12.70
C PHE A 105 -0.76 1.10 -14.19
N ASP A 106 -1.19 0.11 -14.97
CA ASP A 106 -1.00 0.07 -16.43
C ASP A 106 -1.74 1.22 -17.12
N ALA A 107 -2.94 1.58 -16.65
CA ALA A 107 -3.69 2.72 -17.14
C ALA A 107 -2.94 4.04 -16.89
N ILE A 108 -2.37 4.21 -15.70
CA ILE A 108 -1.53 5.37 -15.36
C ILE A 108 -0.30 5.40 -16.27
N ASP A 109 0.44 4.30 -16.38
CA ASP A 109 1.64 4.24 -17.22
C ASP A 109 1.32 4.49 -18.71
N THR A 110 0.17 4.04 -19.18
CA THR A 110 -0.29 4.28 -20.55
C THR A 110 -0.59 5.76 -20.80
N GLU A 111 -1.27 6.42 -19.87
CA GLU A 111 -1.50 7.87 -19.96
C GLU A 111 -0.18 8.64 -19.89
N LEU A 112 0.70 8.29 -18.96
CA LEU A 112 2.00 8.94 -18.80
C LEU A 112 2.86 8.83 -20.06
N ARG A 113 2.80 7.69 -20.76
CA ARG A 113 3.48 7.50 -22.05
C ARG A 113 2.84 8.31 -23.18
N ALA A 114 1.52 8.53 -23.13
CA ALA A 114 0.78 9.25 -24.16
C ALA A 114 0.86 10.78 -24.02
N SER A 115 1.03 11.30 -22.80
CA SER A 115 1.00 12.73 -22.48
C SER A 115 2.27 13.51 -22.85
N GLY A 116 3.23 12.87 -23.53
CA GLY A 116 4.48 13.49 -23.97
C GLY A 116 5.56 13.51 -22.87
N PRO A 117 6.73 14.10 -23.15
CA PRO A 117 7.84 14.10 -22.20
C PRO A 117 7.47 14.85 -20.93
N VAL A 118 7.52 14.15 -19.80
CA VAL A 118 7.36 14.77 -18.48
C VAL A 118 8.58 15.65 -18.20
N LEU A 119 8.31 16.93 -17.91
CA LEU A 119 9.32 17.92 -17.53
C LEU A 119 9.18 18.24 -16.04
N PRO A 120 10.25 18.10 -15.22
CA PRO A 120 11.61 17.71 -15.61
C PRO A 120 11.74 16.22 -16.03
N PRO A 121 12.76 15.88 -16.84
CA PRO A 121 13.01 14.50 -17.27
C PRO A 121 13.17 13.58 -16.07
N ARG A 122 12.45 12.46 -16.08
CA ARG A 122 12.48 11.48 -14.98
C ARG A 122 13.82 10.75 -14.97
N LYS A 123 14.42 10.56 -13.79
CA LYS A 123 15.62 9.71 -13.65
C LYS A 123 15.27 8.25 -13.98
N ALA A 124 16.22 7.52 -14.55
CA ALA A 124 16.03 6.15 -15.05
C ALA A 124 16.18 5.05 -13.98
N HIS A 125 16.45 5.43 -12.73
CA HIS A 125 16.79 4.49 -11.66
C HIS A 125 15.91 4.74 -10.43
N ALA A 126 15.15 3.72 -10.04
CA ALA A 126 14.45 3.69 -8.76
C ALA A 126 15.48 3.45 -7.64
N SER A 127 15.31 4.09 -6.49
CA SER A 127 15.87 3.50 -5.26
C SER A 127 15.21 2.13 -5.03
N PRO A 128 15.93 1.12 -4.52
CA PRO A 128 15.47 -0.29 -4.46
C PRO A 128 14.12 -0.53 -3.77
N CYS A 129 13.65 0.41 -2.96
CA CYS A 129 12.39 0.35 -2.20
C CYS A 129 11.22 1.11 -2.86
N LYS A 130 11.42 1.81 -3.98
CA LYS A 130 10.36 2.61 -4.62
C LYS A 130 9.64 1.78 -5.71
N PRO A 131 8.29 1.86 -5.79
CA PRO A 131 7.51 1.06 -6.73
C PRO A 131 7.68 1.48 -8.20
N ARG A 132 8.28 2.65 -8.50
CA ARG A 132 8.57 3.10 -9.86
C ARG A 132 9.93 3.81 -9.97
N PRO A 133 10.58 3.80 -11.15
CA PRO A 133 11.87 4.46 -11.39
C PRO A 133 11.85 5.99 -11.47
N PHE A 134 10.67 6.61 -11.49
CA PHE A 134 10.51 8.02 -11.84
C PHE A 134 10.58 9.01 -10.65
N TYR A 135 10.99 8.56 -9.47
CA TYR A 135 10.98 9.33 -8.23
C TYR A 135 12.38 9.77 -7.84
N ASP A 136 12.77 10.92 -8.38
CA ASP A 136 13.93 11.72 -7.99
C ASP A 136 13.88 13.11 -8.63
#